data_AF-A0AAW1IX23-F1
#
_entry.id   AF-A0AAW1IX23-F1
#
_cell.length_a   1.000
_cell.length_b   1.000
_cell.length_c   1.000
_cell.angle_alpha   90.00
_cell.angle_beta   90.00
_cell.angle_gamma   90.00
#
_symmetry.space_group_name_H-M   'P 1'
#
loop_
_entity.id
_entity.type
_entity.pdbx_description
1 polymer ?
#
loop_
_entity_poly.entity_id
_entity_poly.type
_entity_poly.pdbx_seq_one_letter_code
_entity_poly.pdbx_strand_id
1 'polypeptide(L)'
;MYRGLVDHCKRVLQAHVDLHQAVKAMGDVFSALAVREPQPRASEAFRLFGEQHRNMEKIGSEIIKKIKPVLADMGTYLYKAIPDTRLTVKKYADAKFEYLAYCLKVKEMDDEECGYAALQEPLYRVETGNYEYRLILRCRQVARERFAKLRVNTAMPSSG
;
A
#
# COMPACT_ATOMS: atom_id res chain seq x y z
N MET A 1 4.31 4.20 8.29
CA MET A 1 5.65 3.61 8.51
C MET A 1 6.37 3.28 7.21
N TYR A 2 5.86 2.39 6.36
CA TYR A 2 6.55 1.95 5.13
C TYR A 2 6.82 3.05 4.08
N ARG A 3 5.98 4.09 4.00
CA ARG A 3 6.21 5.24 3.10
C ARG A 3 7.51 5.98 3.42
N GLY A 4 7.70 6.33 4.69
CA GLY A 4 8.92 7.01 5.15
C GLY A 4 10.17 6.16 4.92
N LEU A 5 10.07 4.83 5.08
CA LEU A 5 11.16 3.90 4.79
C LEU A 5 11.53 3.93 3.30
N VAL A 6 10.56 3.76 2.39
CA VAL A 6 10.80 3.80 0.94
C VAL A 6 11.40 5.13 0.51
N ASP A 7 10.88 6.24 1.01
CA ASP A 7 11.38 7.58 0.68
C ASP A 7 12.81 7.79 1.21
N HIS A 8 13.11 7.28 2.41
CA HIS A 8 14.46 7.32 2.96
C HIS A 8 15.43 6.45 2.14
N CYS A 9 15.05 5.22 1.80
CA CYS A 9 15.89 4.35 0.99
C CYS A 9 16.15 4.93 -0.42
N LYS A 10 15.17 5.64 -1.01
CA LYS A 10 15.39 6.39 -2.27
C LYS A 10 16.45 7.47 -2.11
N ARG A 11 16.41 8.25 -1.02
CA ARG A 11 17.43 9.27 -0.73
C ARG A 11 18.82 8.65 -0.50
N VAL A 12 18.88 7.54 0.24
CA VAL A 12 20.13 6.80 0.47
C VAL A 12 20.68 6.23 -0.84
N LEU A 13 19.83 5.65 -1.70
CA LEU A 13 20.26 5.17 -3.01
C LEU A 13 20.79 6.31 -3.88
N GLN A 14 20.15 7.47 -3.87
CA GLN A 14 20.64 8.64 -4.61
C GLN A 14 22.01 9.09 -4.07
N ALA A 15 22.15 9.24 -2.76
CA ALA A 15 23.43 9.58 -2.15
C ALA A 15 24.53 8.54 -2.47
N HIS A 16 24.17 7.26 -2.54
CA HIS A 16 25.10 6.21 -2.95
C HIS A 16 25.51 6.32 -4.42
N VAL A 17 24.59 6.71 -5.32
CA VAL A 17 24.88 6.99 -6.73
C VAL A 17 25.85 8.17 -6.84
N ASP A 18 25.62 9.24 -6.08
CA ASP A 18 26.46 10.43 -6.09
C ASP A 18 27.88 10.10 -5.56
N LEU A 19 27.96 9.35 -4.46
CA LEU A 19 29.23 8.86 -3.91
C LEU A 19 29.96 7.96 -4.90
N HIS A 20 29.25 7.05 -5.57
CA HIS A 20 29.80 6.16 -6.58
C HIS A 20 30.43 6.94 -7.75
N GLN A 21 29.77 8.00 -8.23
CA GLN A 21 30.32 8.88 -9.26
C GLN A 21 31.60 9.59 -8.79
N ALA A 22 31.62 10.08 -7.54
CA ALA A 22 32.81 10.71 -6.97
C ALA A 22 33.98 9.73 -6.82
N VAL A 23 33.73 8.50 -6.36
CA VAL A 23 34.73 7.43 -6.24
C VAL A 23 35.34 7.11 -7.61
N LYS A 24 34.51 7.02 -8.66
CA LYS A 24 34.98 6.82 -10.03
C LYS A 24 35.90 7.95 -10.48
N ALA A 25 35.45 9.20 -10.35
CA ALA A 25 36.21 10.37 -10.77
C ALA A 25 37.57 10.44 -10.03
N MET A 26 37.59 10.11 -8.74
CA MET A 26 38.81 10.06 -7.95
C MET A 26 39.77 8.96 -8.42
N GLY A 27 39.25 7.78 -8.78
CA GLY A 27 40.06 6.71 -9.38
C GLY A 27 40.70 7.11 -10.71
N ASP A 28 39.97 7.86 -11.53
CA ASP A 28 40.48 8.37 -12.82
C ASP A 28 41.58 9.42 -12.61
N VAL A 29 41.40 10.32 -11.63
CA VAL A 29 42.44 11.30 -11.24
C VAL A 29 43.70 10.61 -10.73
N PHE A 30 43.58 9.66 -9.80
CA PHE A 30 44.73 8.91 -9.29
C PHE A 30 45.47 8.14 -10.39
N SER A 31 44.73 7.49 -11.29
CA SER A 31 45.31 6.81 -12.44
C SER A 31 46.07 7.78 -13.35
N ALA A 32 45.54 8.99 -13.56
CA ALA A 32 46.18 10.02 -14.37
C ALA A 32 47.42 10.64 -13.70
N LEU A 33 47.43 10.77 -12.37
CA LEU A 33 48.60 11.20 -11.60
C LEU A 33 49.70 10.16 -11.65
N ALA A 34 49.37 8.88 -11.48
CA ALA A 34 50.34 7.77 -11.48
C ALA A 34 51.22 7.74 -12.73
N VAL A 35 50.63 7.96 -13.92
CA VAL A 35 51.34 7.93 -15.21
C VAL A 35 52.26 9.15 -15.41
N ARG A 36 52.00 10.26 -14.72
CA ARG A 36 52.74 11.52 -14.87
C ARG A 36 53.75 11.77 -13.75
N GLU A 37 53.69 11.00 -12.67
CA GLU A 37 54.51 11.20 -11.48
C GLU A 37 55.94 10.65 -11.69
N PRO A 38 56.98 11.51 -11.68
CA PRO A 38 58.36 11.08 -11.88
C PRO A 38 58.94 10.30 -10.68
N GLN A 39 58.42 10.51 -9.45
CA GLN A 39 58.89 9.75 -8.30
C GLN A 39 58.28 8.34 -8.31
N PRO A 40 59.07 7.25 -8.42
CA PRO A 40 58.52 5.89 -8.58
C PRO A 40 57.60 5.46 -7.44
N ARG A 41 57.96 5.80 -6.20
CA ARG A 41 57.17 5.45 -5.01
C ARG A 41 55.82 6.17 -4.97
N ALA A 42 55.76 7.44 -5.39
CA ALA A 42 54.50 8.18 -5.45
C ALA A 42 53.63 7.72 -6.62
N SER A 43 54.24 7.43 -7.78
CA SER A 43 53.56 6.83 -8.93
C SER A 43 52.88 5.51 -8.56
N GLU A 44 53.60 4.62 -7.86
CA GLU A 44 53.03 3.36 -7.39
C GLU A 44 51.87 3.58 -6.41
N ALA A 45 52.01 4.51 -5.46
CA ALA A 45 50.94 4.83 -4.52
C ALA A 45 49.69 5.31 -5.26
N PHE A 46 49.82 6.26 -6.20
CA PHE A 46 48.69 6.74 -7.00
C PHE A 46 48.07 5.63 -7.84
N ARG A 47 48.88 4.72 -8.41
CA ARG A 47 48.37 3.55 -9.15
C ARG A 47 47.50 2.66 -8.27
N LEU A 48 47.99 2.34 -7.06
CA LEU A 48 47.24 1.53 -6.09
C LEU A 48 45.94 2.21 -5.67
N PHE A 49 45.96 3.51 -5.37
CA PHE A 49 44.74 4.26 -5.08
C PHE A 49 43.76 4.23 -6.25
N GLY A 50 44.21 4.45 -7.49
CA GLY A 50 43.37 4.38 -8.68
C GLY A 50 42.71 3.02 -8.85
N GLU A 51 43.45 1.93 -8.62
CA GLU A 51 42.94 0.57 -8.68
C GLU A 51 41.88 0.29 -7.60
N GLN A 52 42.12 0.71 -6.36
CA GLN A 52 41.14 0.55 -5.28
C GLN A 52 39.84 1.29 -5.55
N HIS A 53 39.92 2.52 -6.07
CA HIS A 53 38.73 3.29 -6.43
C HIS A 53 37.93 2.65 -7.57
N ARG A 54 38.59 2.07 -8.57
CA ARG A 54 37.90 1.28 -9.62
C ARG A 54 37.24 0.02 -9.07
N ASN A 55 37.85 -0.65 -8.09
CA ASN A 55 37.20 -1.79 -7.44
C ASN A 55 35.97 -1.35 -6.63
N MET A 56 36.06 -0.24 -5.90
CA MET A 56 34.92 0.35 -5.21
C MET A 56 33.81 0.80 -6.18
N GLU A 57 34.15 1.36 -7.34
CA GLU A 57 33.19 1.69 -8.41
C GLU A 57 32.43 0.44 -8.86
N LYS A 58 33.12 -0.66 -9.15
CA LYS A 58 32.48 -1.93 -9.57
C LYS A 58 31.49 -2.44 -8.53
N ILE A 59 31.89 -2.46 -7.25
CA ILE A 59 31.02 -2.88 -6.15
C ILE A 59 29.80 -1.95 -6.04
N GLY A 60 30.01 -0.64 -6.10
CA GLY A 60 28.91 0.34 -6.08
C GLY A 60 27.91 0.13 -7.23
N SER A 61 28.41 -0.16 -8.45
CA SER A 61 27.55 -0.49 -9.59
C SER A 61 26.68 -1.72 -9.34
N GLU A 62 27.23 -2.77 -8.73
CA GLU A 62 26.46 -3.98 -8.39
C GLU A 62 25.38 -3.71 -7.35
N ILE A 63 25.70 -2.91 -6.33
CA ILE A 63 24.74 -2.51 -5.29
C ILE A 63 23.57 -1.75 -5.93
N ILE A 64 23.84 -0.76 -6.78
CA ILE A 64 22.80 0.01 -7.48
C ILE A 64 21.90 -0.90 -8.31
N LYS A 65 22.49 -1.83 -9.08
CA LYS A 65 21.74 -2.79 -9.91
C LYS A 65 20.81 -3.70 -9.09
N LYS A 66 21.23 -4.11 -7.89
CA LYS A 66 20.45 -4.99 -7.01
C LYS A 66 19.37 -4.23 -6.23
N ILE A 67 19.66 -3.03 -5.73
CA ILE A 67 18.74 -2.28 -4.86
C ILE A 67 17.66 -1.54 -5.66
N LYS A 68 17.99 -1.00 -6.83
CA LYS A 68 17.06 -0.19 -7.62
C LYS A 68 15.75 -0.92 -7.96
N PRO A 69 15.75 -2.19 -8.42
CA PRO A 69 14.52 -2.96 -8.65
C PRO A 69 13.74 -3.18 -7.35
N VAL A 70 14.40 -3.55 -6.25
CA VAL A 70 13.74 -3.76 -4.95
C VAL A 70 12.96 -2.52 -4.51
N LEU A 71 13.54 -1.32 -4.66
CA LEU A 71 12.84 -0.07 -4.33
C LEU A 71 11.69 0.26 -5.29
N ALA A 72 11.80 -0.14 -6.56
CA ALA A 72 10.71 0.01 -7.52
C ALA A 72 9.53 -0.91 -7.16
N ASP A 73 9.80 -2.15 -6.78
CA ASP A 73 8.79 -3.12 -6.35
C ASP A 73 8.11 -2.70 -5.05
N MET A 74 8.89 -2.23 -4.06
CA MET A 74 8.35 -1.65 -2.84
C MET A 74 7.46 -0.43 -3.16
N GLY A 75 7.86 0.40 -4.12
CA GLY A 75 7.05 1.51 -4.61
C GLY A 75 5.72 1.03 -5.20
N THR A 76 5.76 0.02 -6.05
CA THR A 76 4.55 -0.58 -6.64
C THR A 76 3.62 -1.15 -5.58
N TYR A 77 4.17 -1.92 -4.64
CA TYR A 77 3.40 -2.49 -3.54
C TYR A 77 2.73 -1.42 -2.69
N LEU A 78 3.48 -0.38 -2.31
CA LEU A 78 2.98 0.67 -1.42
C LEU A 78 1.99 1.61 -2.09
N TYR A 79 2.24 1.99 -3.34
CA TYR A 79 1.48 3.05 -4.02
C TYR A 79 0.42 2.52 -4.98
N LYS A 80 0.38 1.21 -5.26
CA LYS A 80 -0.66 0.58 -6.07
C LYS A 80 -1.39 -0.52 -5.30
N ALA A 81 -0.68 -1.57 -4.89
CA ALA A 81 -1.32 -2.75 -4.30
C ALA A 81 -2.06 -2.45 -2.98
N ILE A 82 -1.41 -1.74 -2.03
CA ILE A 82 -2.05 -1.37 -0.77
C ILE A 82 -3.29 -0.47 -0.99
N PRO A 83 -3.24 0.61 -1.79
CA PRO A 83 -4.42 1.40 -2.13
C PRO A 83 -5.56 0.59 -2.73
N ASP A 84 -5.29 -0.34 -3.64
CA ASP A 84 -6.30 -1.19 -4.27
C ASP A 84 -6.98 -2.12 -3.25
N THR A 85 -6.20 -2.71 -2.34
CA THR A 85 -6.75 -3.51 -1.23
C THR A 85 -7.58 -2.64 -0.30
N ARG A 86 -7.10 -1.44 0.07
CA ARG A 86 -7.86 -0.49 0.91
C ARG A 86 -9.18 -0.10 0.27
N LEU A 87 -9.21 0.12 -1.05
CA LEU A 87 -10.44 0.42 -1.78
C LEU A 87 -11.43 -0.75 -1.71
N THR A 88 -10.94 -1.98 -1.86
CA THR A 88 -11.76 -3.20 -1.74
C THR A 88 -12.34 -3.34 -0.34
N VAL A 89 -11.53 -3.14 0.71
CA VAL A 89 -11.98 -3.16 2.11
C VAL A 89 -13.00 -2.05 2.38
N LYS A 90 -12.80 -0.84 1.84
CA LYS A 90 -13.75 0.26 1.98
C LYS A 90 -15.10 -0.08 1.37
N LYS A 91 -15.12 -0.59 0.12
CA LYS A 91 -16.36 -1.02 -0.55
C LYS A 91 -17.12 -2.08 0.26
N TYR A 92 -16.40 -3.03 0.85
CA TYR A 92 -16.99 -4.02 1.73
C TYR A 92 -17.57 -3.41 3.01
N ALA A 93 -16.84 -2.50 3.66
CA ALA A 93 -17.31 -1.81 4.86
C ALA A 93 -18.56 -0.97 4.59
N ASP A 94 -18.60 -0.24 3.47
CA ASP A 94 -19.76 0.56 3.04
C ASP A 94 -20.98 -0.34 2.81
N ALA A 95 -20.82 -1.46 2.10
CA ALA A 95 -21.91 -2.42 1.88
C ALA A 95 -22.37 -3.11 3.17
N LYS A 96 -21.46 -3.39 4.11
CA LYS A 96 -21.80 -3.91 5.43
C LYS A 96 -22.62 -2.89 6.22
N PHE A 97 -22.19 -1.64 6.22
CA PHE A 97 -22.88 -0.55 6.92
C PHE A 97 -24.30 -0.36 6.36
N GLU A 98 -24.44 -0.30 5.04
CA GLU A 98 -25.74 -0.23 4.36
C GLU A 98 -26.67 -1.38 4.77
N TYR A 99 -26.18 -2.63 4.72
CA TYR A 99 -26.97 -3.79 5.14
C TYR A 99 -27.40 -3.72 6.61
N LEU A 100 -26.47 -3.36 7.52
CA LEU A 100 -26.76 -3.26 8.94
C LEU A 100 -27.73 -2.12 9.27
N ALA A 101 -27.67 -1.00 8.54
CA ALA A 101 -28.63 0.10 8.68
C ALA A 101 -30.07 -0.37 8.36
N TYR A 102 -30.25 -1.16 7.29
CA TYR A 102 -31.56 -1.76 7.00
C TYR A 102 -31.99 -2.80 8.03
N CYS A 103 -31.07 -3.60 8.57
CA CYS A 103 -31.40 -4.52 9.67
C CYS A 103 -31.89 -3.77 10.91
N LEU A 104 -31.23 -2.67 11.26
CA LEU A 104 -31.63 -1.83 12.39
C LEU A 104 -33.01 -1.22 12.13
N LYS A 105 -33.24 -0.65 10.94
CA LYS A 105 -34.54 -0.05 10.60
C LYS A 105 -35.68 -1.07 10.66
N VAL A 106 -35.49 -2.30 10.17
CA VAL A 106 -36.50 -3.35 10.31
C VAL A 106 -36.78 -3.65 11.79
N LYS A 107 -35.74 -3.78 12.62
CA LYS A 107 -35.91 -4.01 14.05
C LYS A 107 -36.68 -2.88 14.73
N GLU A 108 -36.35 -1.62 14.44
CA GLU A 108 -37.07 -0.46 14.97
C GLU A 108 -38.56 -0.49 14.60
N MET A 109 -38.88 -0.89 13.36
CA MET A 109 -40.27 -1.03 12.91
C MET A 109 -40.98 -2.21 13.58
N ASP A 110 -40.30 -3.35 13.77
CA ASP A 110 -40.84 -4.51 14.50
C ASP A 110 -41.11 -4.14 15.98
N ASP A 111 -40.19 -3.43 16.62
CA ASP A 111 -40.31 -2.96 18.02
C ASP A 111 -41.47 -1.96 18.17
N GLU A 112 -41.66 -1.04 17.21
CA GLU A 112 -42.82 -0.14 17.15
C GLU A 112 -44.14 -0.91 17.02
N GLU A 113 -44.23 -1.86 16.09
CA GLU A 113 -45.42 -2.72 15.90
C GLU A 113 -45.77 -3.48 17.19
N CYS A 114 -44.77 -4.03 17.88
CA CYS A 114 -44.96 -4.70 19.16
C CYS A 114 -45.49 -3.75 20.24
N GLY A 115 -45.01 -2.50 20.26
CA GLY A 115 -45.45 -1.47 21.20
C GLY A 115 -46.93 -1.11 21.02
N TYR A 116 -47.37 -0.81 19.78
CA TYR A 116 -48.78 -0.52 19.49
C TYR A 116 -49.69 -1.72 19.77
N ALA A 117 -49.24 -2.93 19.43
CA ALA A 117 -49.98 -4.16 19.73
C ALA A 117 -50.18 -4.37 21.24
N ALA A 118 -49.17 -4.06 22.06
CA ALA A 118 -49.28 -4.15 23.52
C ALA A 118 -50.26 -3.13 24.12
N LEU A 119 -50.36 -1.94 23.51
CA LEU A 119 -51.32 -0.90 23.89
C LEU A 119 -52.73 -1.13 23.32
N GLN A 120 -52.91 -2.15 22.47
CA GLN A 120 -54.12 -2.37 21.68
C GLN A 120 -54.53 -1.16 20.82
N GLU A 121 -53.53 -0.38 20.40
CA GLU A 121 -53.73 0.80 19.54
C GLU A 121 -53.47 0.46 18.07
N PRO A 122 -54.26 1.03 17.15
CA PRO A 122 -54.04 0.86 15.71
C PRO A 122 -52.76 1.59 15.26
N LEU A 123 -51.98 0.95 14.39
CA LEU A 123 -50.80 1.53 13.77
C LEU A 123 -51.10 1.89 12.30
N TYR A 124 -51.21 3.18 12.01
CA TYR A 124 -51.62 3.72 10.71
C TYR A 124 -50.88 3.11 9.50
N ARG A 125 -49.55 2.91 9.61
CA ARG A 125 -48.76 2.31 8.51
C ARG A 125 -49.18 0.87 8.20
N VAL A 126 -49.65 0.11 9.20
CA VAL A 126 -50.14 -1.26 9.01
C VAL A 126 -51.53 -1.25 8.37
N GLU A 127 -52.42 -0.38 8.84
CA GLU A 127 -53.79 -0.23 8.31
C GLU A 127 -53.81 0.18 6.83
N THR A 128 -52.82 0.94 6.40
CA THR A 128 -52.66 1.42 5.02
C THR A 128 -51.82 0.48 4.14
N GLY A 129 -51.60 -0.77 4.56
CA GLY A 129 -50.97 -1.81 3.75
C GLY A 129 -49.45 -1.95 3.90
N ASN A 130 -48.84 -1.28 4.88
CA ASN A 130 -47.46 -1.46 5.33
C ASN A 130 -46.40 -1.40 4.21
N TYR A 131 -46.59 -0.49 3.25
CA TYR A 131 -45.73 -0.37 2.07
C TYR A 131 -44.28 -0.02 2.42
N GLU A 132 -44.07 0.86 3.40
CA GLU A 132 -42.72 1.25 3.84
C GLU A 132 -41.93 0.06 4.39
N TYR A 133 -42.55 -0.76 5.24
CA TYR A 133 -41.91 -1.96 5.79
C TYR A 133 -41.53 -2.95 4.68
N ARG A 134 -42.44 -3.20 3.73
CA ARG A 134 -42.17 -4.07 2.57
C ARG A 134 -41.04 -3.54 1.70
N LEU A 135 -40.95 -2.23 1.52
CA LEU A 135 -39.85 -1.58 0.81
C LEU A 135 -38.53 -1.79 1.54
N ILE A 136 -38.49 -1.51 2.85
CA ILE A 136 -37.29 -1.68 3.68
C ILE A 136 -36.82 -3.15 3.70
N LEU A 137 -37.73 -4.12 3.80
CA LEU A 137 -37.39 -5.55 3.69
C LEU A 137 -36.72 -5.89 2.36
N ARG A 138 -37.22 -5.34 1.25
CA ARG A 138 -36.63 -5.53 -0.07
C ARG A 138 -35.25 -4.87 -0.14
N CYS A 139 -35.10 -3.64 0.34
CA CYS A 139 -33.82 -2.94 0.41
C CYS A 139 -32.79 -3.73 1.24
N ARG A 140 -33.20 -4.27 2.40
CA ARG A 140 -32.38 -5.14 3.24
C ARG A 140 -31.88 -6.37 2.47
N GLN A 141 -32.75 -7.03 1.72
CA GLN A 141 -32.38 -8.22 0.95
C GLN A 141 -31.36 -7.89 -0.16
N VAL A 142 -31.57 -6.80 -0.90
CA VAL A 142 -30.63 -6.34 -1.93
C VAL A 142 -29.27 -5.97 -1.31
N ALA A 143 -29.27 -5.25 -0.19
CA ALA A 143 -28.05 -4.89 0.53
C ALA A 143 -27.32 -6.13 1.07
N ARG A 144 -28.05 -7.13 1.59
CA ARG A 144 -27.50 -8.41 2.05
C ARG A 144 -26.76 -9.14 0.94
N GLU A 145 -27.34 -9.22 -0.25
CA GLU A 145 -26.72 -9.88 -1.40
C GLU A 145 -25.44 -9.16 -1.85
N ARG A 146 -25.47 -7.82 -1.88
CA ARG A 146 -24.29 -7.00 -2.20
C ARG A 146 -23.17 -7.19 -1.18
N PHE A 147 -23.50 -7.15 0.11
CA PHE A 147 -22.58 -7.40 1.22
C PHE A 147 -21.98 -8.81 1.14
N ALA A 148 -22.82 -9.84 0.92
CA ALA A 148 -22.37 -11.23 0.83
C ALA A 148 -21.40 -11.46 -0.33
N LYS A 149 -21.65 -10.86 -1.51
CA LYS A 149 -20.74 -10.91 -2.66
C LYS A 149 -19.37 -10.30 -2.34
N LEU A 150 -19.36 -9.13 -1.68
CA LEU A 150 -18.11 -8.45 -1.33
C LEU A 150 -17.34 -9.16 -0.21
N ARG A 151 -18.02 -9.89 0.69
CA ARG A 151 -17.40 -10.68 1.77
C ARG A 151 -16.45 -11.74 1.22
N VAL A 152 -16.84 -12.40 0.13
CA VAL A 152 -16.01 -13.42 -0.55
C VAL A 152 -14.75 -12.77 -1.14
N ASN A 153 -14.88 -11.57 -1.71
CA ASN A 153 -13.76 -10.86 -2.33
C ASN A 153 -12.75 -10.27 -1.31
N THR A 154 -13.17 -10.04 -0.06
CA THR A 154 -12.30 -9.56 1.03
C THR A 154 -11.68 -10.67 1.87
N ALA A 155 -12.19 -11.89 1.78
CA ALA A 155 -11.58 -13.02 2.45
C ALA A 155 -10.31 -13.40 1.68
N MET A 156 -9.14 -13.17 2.28
CA MET A 156 -7.90 -13.78 1.79
C MET A 156 -8.15 -15.29 1.67
N PRO A 157 -7.75 -15.96 0.57
CA PRO A 157 -7.71 -17.41 0.59
C PRO A 157 -6.84 -17.79 1.79
N SER A 158 -7.44 -18.47 2.76
CA SER A 158 -6.68 -19.13 3.80
C SER A 158 -5.68 -20.03 3.08
N SER A 159 -4.40 -19.67 3.13
CA SER A 159 -3.30 -20.51 2.71
C SER A 159 -3.36 -21.78 3.55
N GLY A 160 -3.97 -22.82 2.97
CA GLY A 160 -3.82 -24.21 3.39
C GLY A 160 -2.55 -24.78 2.81
#